data_AF-A0A2E5WFA9-F1
#
_entry.id   AF-A0A2E5WFA9-F1
#
_cell.length_a   1.000
_cell.length_b   1.000
_cell.length_c   1.000
_cell.angle_alpha   90.00
_cell.angle_beta   90.00
_cell.angle_gamma   90.00
#
_symmetry.space_group_name_H-M   'P 1'
#
loop_
_entity.id
_entity.type
_entity.pdbx_description
1 polymer ?
#
loop_
_entity_poly.entity_id
_entity_poly.type
_entity_poly.pdbx_seq_one_letter_code
_entity_poly.pdbx_strand_id
1 'polypeptide(L)' 'MRDRVPRPTKPLGDGDGGGDEEGPRRPKVERPNNDDVLRRMRKVDPNQARRYRQRTGE' A
#
# COMPACT_ATOMS: atom_id res chain seq x y z
N MET A 1 15.69 29.64 -18.88
CA MET A 1 15.29 28.91 -17.66
C MET A 1 14.36 27.79 -18.11
N ARG A 2 14.56 26.53 -17.69
CA ARG A 2 13.63 25.44 -18.05
C ARG A 2 12.52 25.40 -17.01
N ASP A 3 11.28 25.54 -17.45
CA ASP A 3 10.12 25.48 -16.57
C ASP A 3 10.02 24.11 -15.89
N ARG A 4 9.89 24.11 -14.56
CA ARG A 4 9.74 22.89 -13.77
C ARG A 4 8.34 22.33 -14.02
N VAL A 5 8.26 21.22 -14.77
CA VAL A 5 7.01 20.47 -14.92
C VAL A 5 6.52 20.01 -13.54
N PRO A 6 5.25 20.25 -13.17
CA PRO A 6 4.71 19.83 -11.89
C PRO A 6 4.67 18.31 -11.78
N ARG A 7 5.00 17.78 -10.60
CA ARG A 7 4.86 16.35 -10.32
C ARG A 7 3.38 15.95 -10.36
N PRO A 8 3.05 14.76 -10.90
CA PRO A 8 1.67 14.27 -10.89
C PRO A 8 1.14 14.21 -9.45
N THR A 9 -0.07 14.71 -9.25
CA THR A 9 -0.70 14.90 -7.93
C THR A 9 -1.41 13.64 -7.41
N LYS A 10 -1.63 12.67 -8.28
CA LYS A 10 -2.22 11.39 -7.92
C LYS A 10 -1.08 10.40 -7.67
N PRO A 11 -1.08 9.64 -6.56
CA PRO A 11 -0.25 8.45 -6.50
C PRO A 11 -0.56 7.62 -7.74
N LEU A 12 0.44 6.91 -8.26
CA LEU A 12 0.21 5.82 -9.20
C LEU A 12 -0.56 4.76 -8.38
N GLY A 13 -1.86 4.97 -8.23
CA GLY A 13 -2.71 4.06 -7.49
C GLY A 13 -2.72 2.73 -8.21
N ASP A 14 -3.04 1.66 -7.49
CA ASP A 14 -3.48 0.39 -8.06
C ASP A 14 -4.79 0.51 -8.88
N GLY A 15 -5.22 1.75 -9.19
CA GLY A 15 -6.31 2.07 -10.07
C GLY A 15 -5.81 2.12 -11.50
N ASP A 16 -6.05 1.02 -12.21
CA ASP A 16 -6.53 1.04 -13.60
C ASP A 16 -5.84 2.09 -14.49
N GLY A 17 -4.55 1.90 -14.72
CA GLY A 17 -3.70 2.86 -15.39
C GLY A 17 -2.58 2.17 -16.14
N GLY A 18 -2.94 1.25 -17.03
CA GLY A 18 -1.99 0.60 -17.92
C GLY A 18 -2.66 -0.53 -18.68
N GLY A 19 -3.10 -0.21 -19.90
CA GLY A 19 -3.37 -1.12 -21.01
C GLY A 19 -3.86 -2.51 -20.62
N ASP A 20 -5.16 -2.70 -20.73
CA ASP A 20 -5.73 -3.98 -21.08
C ASP A 20 -4.80 -4.73 -22.07
N GLU A 21 -4.45 -5.98 -21.74
CA GLU A 21 -4.13 -7.08 -22.69
C GLU A 21 -2.69 -7.63 -22.82
N GLU A 22 -1.60 -7.10 -22.23
CA GLU A 22 -0.25 -7.64 -22.53
C GLU A 22 0.68 -7.97 -21.33
N GLY A 23 0.13 -8.41 -20.19
CA GLY A 23 0.98 -8.88 -19.09
C GLY A 23 0.27 -9.68 -17.99
N PRO A 24 1.01 -10.50 -17.21
CA PRO A 24 0.43 -11.25 -16.11
C PRO A 24 -0.21 -10.29 -15.09
N ARG A 25 -1.51 -10.45 -14.89
CA ARG A 25 -2.27 -9.68 -13.89
C ARG A 25 -1.84 -10.09 -12.49
N ARG A 26 -2.00 -9.18 -11.51
CA ARG A 26 -1.82 -9.56 -10.10
C ARG A 26 -2.72 -10.76 -9.77
N PRO A 27 -2.21 -11.75 -9.03
CA PRO A 27 -3.03 -12.87 -8.62
C PRO A 27 -4.15 -12.39 -7.69
N LYS A 28 -5.36 -12.95 -7.89
CA LYS A 28 -6.52 -12.71 -7.02
C LYS A 28 -6.38 -13.56 -5.75
N VAL A 29 -5.40 -13.24 -4.91
CA VAL A 29 -5.21 -13.88 -3.60
C VAL A 29 -5.82 -13.01 -2.50
N GLU A 30 -6.48 -13.65 -1.54
CA GLU A 30 -6.96 -12.97 -0.34
C GLU A 30 -5.78 -12.51 0.51
N ARG A 31 -5.88 -11.30 1.07
CA ARG A 31 -4.85 -10.78 1.98
C ARG A 31 -4.95 -11.54 3.31
N PRO A 32 -3.83 -12.01 3.87
CA PRO A 32 -3.85 -12.68 5.17
C PRO A 32 -4.33 -11.74 6.28
N ASN A 33 -5.03 -12.29 7.28
CA ASN A 33 -5.43 -11.54 8.47
C ASN A 33 -4.18 -11.17 9.30
N ASN A 34 -4.06 -9.90 9.70
CA ASN A 34 -2.92 -9.38 10.47
C ASN A 34 -3.25 -9.11 11.95
N ASP A 35 -4.44 -9.47 12.44
CA ASP A 35 -4.86 -9.27 13.84
C ASP A 35 -3.84 -9.85 14.83
N ASP A 36 -3.34 -11.06 14.56
CA ASP A 36 -2.34 -11.73 15.40
C ASP A 36 -0.97 -11.06 15.38
N VAL A 37 -0.60 -10.44 14.26
CA VAL A 37 0.62 -9.64 14.15
C VAL A 37 0.46 -8.35 14.94
N LEU A 38 -0.65 -7.63 14.76
CA LEU A 38 -0.96 -6.41 15.50
C LEU A 38 -1.03 -6.67 17.01
N ARG A 39 -1.61 -7.79 17.43
CA ARG A 39 -1.68 -8.20 18.85
C ARG A 39 -0.28 -8.43 19.43
N ARG A 40 0.61 -9.08 18.69
CA ARG A 40 2.01 -9.29 19.12
C ARG A 40 2.80 -7.98 19.12
N MET A 41 2.64 -7.14 18.09
CA MET A 41 3.28 -5.83 18.02
C MET A 41 2.85 -4.95 19.20
N ARG A 42 1.56 -4.89 19.56
CA ARG A 42 1.10 -4.10 20.72
C ARG A 42 1.78 -4.51 22.03
N LYS A 43 2.15 -5.79 22.19
CA LYS A 43 2.86 -6.28 23.38
C LYS A 43 4.33 -5.89 23.38
N VAL A 44 4.97 -5.86 22.20
CA VAL A 44 6.42 -5.58 22.07
C VAL A 44 6.67 -4.07 21.92
N ASP A 45 5.97 -3.42 20.99
CA ASP A 45 6.01 -1.98 20.75
C ASP A 45 4.64 -1.46 20.23
N PRO A 46 3.86 -0.78 21.10
CA PRO A 46 2.60 -0.15 20.70
C PRO A 46 2.74 0.87 19.58
N ASN A 47 3.89 1.54 19.44
CA ASN A 47 4.12 2.55 18.40
C ASN A 47 4.29 1.89 17.03
N GLN A 48 5.00 0.77 16.97
CA GLN A 48 5.12 -0.04 15.76
C GLN A 48 3.75 -0.53 15.29
N ALA A 49 2.90 -1.02 16.20
CA ALA A 49 1.53 -1.43 15.85
C ALA A 49 0.69 -0.28 15.27
N ARG A 50 0.85 0.95 15.79
CA ARG A 50 0.17 2.15 15.27
C ARG A 50 0.65 2.53 13.87
N ARG A 51 1.97 2.56 13.66
CA ARG A 51 2.57 2.86 12.35
C ARG A 51 2.18 1.82 11.30
N TYR A 52 2.12 0.54 11.68
CA TYR A 52 1.71 -0.53 10.78
C TYR A 52 0.29 -0.30 10.27
N ARG A 53 -0.69 -0.10 11.16
CA ARG A 53 -2.09 0.21 10.80
C ARG A 53 -2.21 1.39 9.84
N GLN A 54 -1.53 2.49 10.13
CA GLN A 54 -1.52 3.67 9.26
C GLN A 54 -0.94 3.38 7.86
N ARG A 55 0.08 2.52 7.78
CA ARG A 55 0.74 2.16 6.51
C ARG A 55 -0.05 1.14 5.70
N THR A 56 -0.66 0.16 6.36
CA THR A 56 -1.31 -0.98 5.69
C THR A 56 -2.80 -0.78 5.47
N GLY A 57 -3.40 0.24 6.10
CA GLY A 57 -4.83 0.52 6.05
C GLY A 57 -5.65 -0.46 6.89
N GLU A 58 -5.04 -0.99 7.96
CA GLU A 58 -5.70 -1.87 8.92
C GLU A 58 -6.21 -1.16 10.17
#